data_AF-A0A7C3ACA8-F1
#
_entry.id   AF-A0A7C3ACA8-F1
#
_cell.length_a   1.000
_cell.length_b   1.000
_cell.length_c   1.000
_cell.angle_alpha   90.00
_cell.angle_beta   90.00
_cell.angle_gamma   90.00
#
_symmetry.space_group_name_H-M   'P 1'
#
loop_
_entity.id
_entity.type
_entity.pdbx_description
1 polymer ?
#
loop_
_entity_poly.entity_id
_entity_poly.type
_entity_poly.pdbx_seq_one_letter_code
_entity_poly.pdbx_strand_id
1 'polypeptide(L)'
;MTGDRRYSVIAAAILGVMLGSPGRLSGEPTVPPSPYWKNRITFPGEAFRVQGANADDPDWIKFAILLDPYDPNVVYYQDCRTYEFHYHFAVNHLPPFAGMTPRQFDQATLYTAGRLAVLGAVIMPPSGGWPTPPAYPEYGIQFVGADPFTREEIAWLFDIVRQSVSAAAGVTAYYFPSYEQTRVARENEAWFLSQGIEISSSARWAQGNVAYAQGWALGRLKFFPAELIQSAYYTGQLEPNDILLTDGVPAEIPFVAGILTLS
;
A
#
# COMPACT_ATOMS: atom_id res chain seq x y z
N MET A 1 -66.89 -34.89 -48.30
CA MET A 1 -66.94 -33.87 -47.23
C MET A 1 -65.52 -33.47 -46.92
N THR A 2 -65.23 -32.16 -46.98
CA THR A 2 -64.09 -31.43 -46.36
C THR A 2 -62.67 -31.96 -46.64
N GLY A 3 -61.71 -31.23 -47.18
CA GLY A 3 -61.53 -29.79 -47.33
C GLY A 3 -60.01 -29.56 -47.36
N ASP A 4 -59.54 -28.98 -48.46
CA ASP A 4 -58.17 -28.59 -48.80
C ASP A 4 -57.53 -27.68 -47.73
N ARG A 5 -56.23 -27.83 -47.44
CA ARG A 5 -55.39 -26.75 -46.86
C ARG A 5 -53.90 -27.03 -46.99
N ARG A 6 -53.29 -26.32 -47.93
CA ARG A 6 -51.86 -26.10 -48.13
C ARG A 6 -51.27 -25.40 -46.90
N TYR A 7 -50.09 -25.87 -46.46
CA TYR A 7 -49.29 -25.26 -45.42
C TYR A 7 -48.62 -23.99 -45.94
N SER A 8 -49.09 -22.82 -45.51
CA SER A 8 -48.37 -21.56 -45.60
C SER A 8 -47.55 -21.37 -44.32
N VAL A 9 -46.23 -21.29 -44.46
CA VAL A 9 -45.28 -20.97 -43.40
C VAL A 9 -45.47 -19.50 -43.01
N ILE A 10 -46.00 -19.26 -41.81
CA ILE A 10 -45.98 -17.94 -41.16
C ILE A 10 -44.78 -17.95 -40.20
N ALA A 11 -43.77 -17.15 -40.53
CA ALA A 11 -42.67 -16.85 -39.63
C ALA A 11 -43.20 -15.97 -38.49
N ALA A 12 -43.33 -16.55 -37.29
CA ALA A 12 -43.59 -15.81 -36.08
C ALA A 12 -42.27 -15.19 -35.59
N ALA A 13 -42.17 -13.86 -35.68
CA ALA A 13 -41.14 -13.10 -35.00
C ALA A 13 -41.40 -13.18 -33.49
N ILE A 14 -40.58 -13.95 -32.78
CA ILE A 14 -40.54 -13.94 -31.31
C ILE A 14 -39.85 -12.63 -30.91
N LEU A 15 -40.64 -11.64 -30.53
CA LEU A 15 -40.18 -10.46 -29.83
C LEU A 15 -39.79 -10.90 -28.42
N GLY A 16 -38.54 -11.35 -28.26
CA GLY A 16 -37.94 -11.57 -26.96
C GLY A 16 -37.86 -10.23 -26.24
N VAL A 17 -38.72 -10.04 -25.24
CA VAL A 17 -38.53 -9.01 -24.22
C VAL A 17 -37.19 -9.32 -23.58
N MET A 18 -36.15 -8.59 -23.99
CA MET A 18 -34.95 -8.41 -23.19
C MET A 18 -35.43 -7.78 -21.88
N LEU A 19 -35.63 -8.61 -20.87
CA LEU A 19 -35.59 -8.17 -19.49
C LEU A 19 -34.20 -7.59 -19.31
N GLY A 20 -34.10 -6.27 -19.53
CA GLY A 20 -32.91 -5.51 -19.20
C GLY A 20 -32.56 -5.88 -17.78
N SER A 21 -31.34 -6.38 -17.60
CA SER A 21 -30.71 -6.43 -16.29
C SER A 21 -31.01 -5.09 -15.61
N PRO A 22 -31.55 -5.07 -14.38
CA PRO A 22 -31.83 -3.81 -13.72
C PRO A 22 -30.52 -3.04 -13.72
N GLY A 23 -30.50 -1.93 -14.47
CA GLY A 23 -29.37 -1.03 -14.51
C GLY A 23 -29.04 -0.65 -13.08
N ARG A 24 -27.75 -0.70 -12.74
CA ARG A 24 -27.23 -0.11 -11.50
C ARG A 24 -27.72 1.34 -11.44
N LEU A 25 -28.74 1.61 -10.64
CA LEU A 25 -29.25 2.95 -10.39
C LEU A 25 -28.47 3.55 -9.21
N SER A 26 -27.99 4.79 -9.41
CA SER A 26 -27.37 5.75 -8.48
C SER A 26 -25.98 5.44 -7.88
N GLY A 27 -24.94 5.84 -8.64
CA GLY A 27 -23.80 6.68 -8.21
C GLY A 27 -22.92 6.20 -7.05
N GLU A 28 -21.93 5.35 -7.33
CA GLU A 28 -20.75 5.25 -6.47
C GLU A 28 -20.16 6.66 -6.25
N PRO A 29 -19.83 7.05 -5.01
CA PRO A 29 -19.16 8.32 -4.76
C PRO A 29 -17.88 8.41 -5.58
N THR A 30 -17.67 9.54 -6.24
CA THR A 30 -16.46 9.80 -7.02
C THR A 30 -15.52 10.71 -6.25
N VAL A 31 -14.23 10.45 -6.35
CA VAL A 31 -13.21 11.35 -5.82
C VAL A 31 -12.98 12.46 -6.85
N PRO A 32 -13.14 13.75 -6.47
CA PRO A 32 -12.91 14.86 -7.40
C PRO A 32 -11.47 14.86 -7.93
N PRO A 33 -11.27 15.05 -9.26
CA PRO A 33 -9.93 15.09 -9.84
C PRO A 33 -9.12 16.24 -9.23
N SER A 34 -7.83 15.97 -9.01
CA SER A 34 -6.88 16.92 -8.43
C SER A 34 -5.51 16.73 -9.10
N PRO A 35 -4.71 17.79 -9.28
CA PRO A 35 -3.34 17.63 -9.79
C PRO A 35 -2.42 16.88 -8.84
N TYR A 36 -2.86 16.63 -7.60
CA TYR A 36 -2.06 15.99 -6.55
C TYR A 36 -2.33 14.49 -6.39
N TRP A 37 -3.16 13.90 -7.25
CA TRP A 37 -3.29 12.44 -7.33
C TRP A 37 -3.51 11.95 -8.76
N LYS A 38 -3.20 10.67 -8.97
CA LYS A 38 -3.53 9.93 -10.19
C LYS A 38 -3.75 8.46 -9.89
N ASN A 39 -4.39 7.72 -10.81
CA ASN A 39 -4.71 6.31 -10.57
C ASN A 39 -3.73 5.30 -11.16
N ARG A 40 -2.75 5.77 -11.93
CA ARG A 40 -1.72 4.93 -12.55
C ARG A 40 -0.38 5.62 -12.47
N ILE A 41 0.67 4.83 -12.28
CA ILE A 41 2.06 5.31 -12.23
C ILE A 41 2.88 4.61 -13.32
N THR A 42 4.01 5.18 -13.68
CA THR A 42 4.94 4.57 -14.64
C THR A 42 6.26 4.27 -13.97
N PHE A 43 6.64 2.99 -13.94
CA PHE A 43 7.93 2.56 -13.41
C PHE A 43 9.00 2.57 -14.52
N PRO A 44 10.26 2.97 -14.24
CA PRO A 44 10.74 3.60 -13.00
C PRO A 44 10.58 5.14 -13.00
N GLY A 45 10.15 5.73 -14.12
CA GLY A 45 10.07 7.17 -14.37
C GLY A 45 8.84 7.87 -13.79
N GLU A 46 8.52 7.66 -12.51
CA GLU A 46 7.37 8.29 -11.87
C GLU A 46 7.68 9.69 -11.31
N ALA A 47 6.86 10.70 -11.62
CA ALA A 47 7.05 12.10 -11.24
C ALA A 47 6.56 12.45 -9.83
N PHE A 48 5.59 11.70 -9.32
CA PHE A 48 5.04 11.86 -7.96
C PHE A 48 5.90 11.18 -6.89
N ARG A 49 6.93 10.42 -7.28
CA ARG A 49 7.80 9.72 -6.34
C ARG A 49 8.71 10.70 -5.60
N VAL A 50 9.04 10.36 -4.38
CA VAL A 50 10.21 10.90 -3.69
C VAL A 50 11.40 10.02 -4.07
N GLN A 51 12.50 10.67 -4.44
CA GLN A 51 13.78 9.99 -4.69
C GLN A 51 14.52 9.81 -3.37
N GLY A 52 15.16 8.65 -3.21
CA GLY A 52 16.07 8.42 -2.10
C GLY A 52 17.19 9.47 -2.06
N ALA A 53 17.61 9.87 -0.87
CA ALA A 53 18.65 10.89 -0.70
C ALA A 53 20.04 10.35 -1.04
N ASN A 54 20.28 9.06 -0.77
CA ASN A 54 21.53 8.36 -1.00
C ASN A 54 21.38 7.21 -2.02
N ALA A 55 22.52 6.67 -2.47
CA ALA A 55 22.57 5.62 -3.50
C ALA A 55 21.91 4.29 -3.08
N ASP A 56 21.70 4.08 -1.78
CA ASP A 56 21.05 2.89 -1.23
C ASP A 56 19.64 3.19 -0.69
N ASP A 57 19.20 4.45 -0.74
CA ASP A 57 17.88 4.85 -0.26
C ASP A 57 16.84 4.55 -1.36
N PRO A 58 15.79 3.75 -1.07
CA PRO A 58 14.78 3.47 -2.06
C PRO A 58 13.95 4.71 -2.39
N ASP A 59 13.55 4.79 -3.65
CA ASP A 59 12.53 5.72 -4.09
C ASP A 59 11.15 5.21 -3.64
N TRP A 60 10.16 6.10 -3.49
CA TRP A 60 8.82 5.66 -3.10
C TRP A 60 7.72 6.58 -3.58
N ILE A 61 6.53 6.01 -3.74
CA ILE A 61 5.27 6.74 -3.93
C ILE A 61 4.17 6.13 -3.07
N LYS A 62 3.49 6.97 -2.29
CA LYS A 62 2.39 6.57 -1.40
C LYS A 62 1.07 6.51 -2.16
N PHE A 63 0.20 5.62 -1.70
CA PHE A 63 -1.16 5.51 -2.22
C PHE A 63 -2.18 5.25 -1.12
N ALA A 64 -3.44 5.50 -1.46
CA ALA A 64 -4.62 5.03 -0.74
C ALA A 64 -5.55 4.26 -1.68
N ILE A 65 -6.23 3.24 -1.17
CA ILE A 65 -7.33 2.53 -1.84
C ILE A 65 -8.57 2.73 -0.97
N LEU A 66 -9.56 3.47 -1.48
CA LEU A 66 -10.81 3.71 -0.75
C LEU A 66 -11.66 2.45 -0.76
N LEU A 67 -12.23 2.09 0.38
CA LEU A 67 -13.15 0.97 0.52
C LEU A 67 -14.60 1.45 0.31
N ASP A 68 -15.56 0.54 0.47
CA ASP A 68 -16.99 0.84 0.38
C ASP A 68 -17.33 2.15 1.12
N PRO A 69 -18.08 3.06 0.49
CA PRO A 69 -18.86 2.90 -0.74
C PRO A 69 -18.12 3.22 -2.07
N TYR A 70 -16.81 3.44 -2.04
CA TYR A 70 -16.01 3.74 -3.26
C TYR A 70 -15.57 2.45 -3.95
N ASP A 71 -15.17 2.55 -5.23
CA ASP A 71 -14.59 1.40 -5.95
C ASP A 71 -13.21 1.02 -5.36
N PRO A 72 -13.08 -0.15 -4.71
CA PRO A 72 -11.82 -0.55 -4.10
C PRO A 72 -10.80 -1.06 -5.13
N ASN A 73 -11.13 -1.08 -6.42
CA ASN A 73 -10.18 -1.39 -7.49
C ASN A 73 -9.42 -0.16 -8.00
N VAL A 74 -9.67 1.02 -7.41
CA VAL A 74 -9.00 2.27 -7.77
C VAL A 74 -7.94 2.64 -6.74
N VAL A 75 -6.69 2.72 -7.21
CA VAL A 75 -5.57 3.23 -6.42
C VAL A 75 -5.48 4.74 -6.58
N TYR A 76 -5.28 5.48 -5.50
CA TYR A 76 -5.02 6.93 -5.52
C TYR A 76 -3.57 7.17 -5.12
N TYR A 77 -2.70 7.31 -6.11
CA TYR A 77 -1.30 7.66 -5.89
C TYR A 77 -1.19 9.16 -5.62
N GLN A 78 -0.63 9.52 -4.47
CA GLN A 78 -0.45 10.92 -4.10
C GLN A 78 0.82 11.49 -4.73
N ASP A 79 0.83 12.80 -5.01
CA ASP A 79 2.06 13.53 -5.30
C ASP A 79 2.88 13.68 -4.01
N CYS A 80 3.85 12.78 -3.83
CA CYS A 80 4.67 12.73 -2.61
C CYS A 80 5.66 13.90 -2.50
N ARG A 81 5.87 14.65 -3.59
CA ARG A 81 6.69 15.86 -3.56
C ARG A 81 5.95 17.05 -2.93
N THR A 82 4.62 17.02 -3.00
CA THR A 82 3.75 18.01 -2.36
C THR A 82 3.26 17.52 -0.99
N TYR A 83 2.87 16.24 -0.90
CA TYR A 83 2.36 15.63 0.31
C TYR A 83 3.26 14.46 0.73
N GLU A 84 4.17 14.69 1.67
CA GLU A 84 5.06 13.63 2.15
C GLU A 84 4.30 12.53 2.92
N PHE A 85 3.27 12.91 3.70
CA PHE A 85 2.49 11.99 4.54
C PHE A 85 1.10 11.72 3.98
N HIS A 86 0.56 10.52 4.21
CA HIS A 86 -0.80 10.14 3.77
C HIS A 86 -1.87 11.08 4.34
N TYR A 87 -1.76 11.46 5.62
CA TYR A 87 -2.77 12.25 6.32
C TYR A 87 -3.12 13.56 5.59
N HIS A 88 -2.12 14.41 5.30
CA HIS A 88 -2.37 15.70 4.66
C HIS A 88 -2.88 15.56 3.22
N PHE A 89 -2.44 14.53 2.51
CA PHE A 89 -3.01 14.21 1.21
C PHE A 89 -4.49 13.84 1.32
N ALA A 90 -4.79 12.87 2.18
CA ALA A 90 -6.12 12.29 2.31
C ALA A 90 -7.15 13.32 2.78
N VAL A 91 -6.85 14.09 3.84
CA VAL A 91 -7.77 15.10 4.39
C VAL A 91 -8.13 16.19 3.36
N ASN A 92 -7.21 16.49 2.43
CA ASN A 92 -7.36 17.55 1.46
C ASN A 92 -7.99 17.08 0.13
N HIS A 93 -7.79 15.82 -0.26
CA HIS A 93 -8.14 15.34 -1.61
C HIS A 93 -9.05 14.13 -1.66
N LEU A 94 -9.20 13.41 -0.54
CA LEU A 94 -10.03 12.21 -0.48
C LEU A 94 -11.26 12.52 0.40
N PRO A 95 -12.47 12.66 -0.20
CA PRO A 95 -13.67 13.09 0.51
C PRO A 95 -14.00 12.37 1.82
N PRO A 96 -13.76 11.04 1.98
CA PRO A 96 -14.04 10.34 3.24
C PRO A 96 -13.31 10.89 4.45
N PHE A 97 -12.18 11.57 4.25
CA PHE A 97 -11.31 12.04 5.33
C PHE A 97 -11.41 13.54 5.59
N ALA A 98 -12.24 14.27 4.84
CA ALA A 98 -12.34 15.72 4.96
C ALA A 98 -12.63 16.16 6.41
N GLY A 99 -11.77 17.02 6.95
CA GLY A 99 -11.90 17.56 8.30
C GLY A 99 -11.54 16.60 9.44
N MET A 100 -11.05 15.39 9.16
CA MET A 100 -10.55 14.50 10.20
C MET A 100 -9.27 15.05 10.85
N THR A 101 -9.10 14.78 12.14
CA THR A 101 -7.83 14.92 12.86
C THR A 101 -6.89 13.75 12.54
N PRO A 102 -5.58 13.84 12.86
CA PRO A 102 -4.66 12.72 12.65
C PRO A 102 -5.13 11.43 13.33
N ARG A 103 -5.57 11.53 14.60
CA ARG A 103 -6.10 10.38 15.35
C ARG A 103 -7.34 9.75 14.70
N GLN A 104 -8.25 10.55 14.16
CA GLN A 104 -9.43 10.03 13.45
C GLN A 104 -9.04 9.35 12.15
N PHE A 105 -8.06 9.93 11.43
CA PHE A 105 -7.52 9.33 10.22
C PHE A 105 -6.83 7.99 10.49
N ASP A 106 -6.00 7.91 11.54
CA ASP A 106 -5.34 6.67 11.96
C ASP A 106 -6.39 5.61 12.33
N GLN A 107 -7.41 5.99 13.10
CA GLN A 107 -8.52 5.09 13.46
C GLN A 107 -9.25 4.55 12.21
N ALA A 108 -9.40 5.38 11.18
CA ALA A 108 -10.12 5.07 9.95
C ALA A 108 -9.26 4.32 8.90
N THR A 109 -7.95 4.14 9.13
CA THR A 109 -7.04 3.56 8.12
C THR A 109 -6.17 2.44 8.67
N LEU A 110 -5.66 2.54 9.90
CA LEU A 110 -4.71 1.58 10.44
C LEU A 110 -5.39 0.35 11.06
N TYR A 111 -6.60 0.49 11.60
CA TYR A 111 -7.32 -0.60 12.28
C TYR A 111 -8.40 -1.20 11.39
N THR A 112 -8.72 -2.48 11.60
CA THR A 112 -9.69 -3.23 10.79
C THR A 112 -11.11 -2.72 11.02
N ALA A 113 -11.47 -2.40 12.26
CA ALA A 113 -12.81 -1.94 12.61
C ALA A 113 -13.07 -0.53 12.06
N GLY A 114 -14.03 -0.42 11.13
CA GLY A 114 -14.42 0.87 10.54
C GLY A 114 -13.42 1.44 9.55
N ARG A 115 -12.53 0.61 8.98
CA ARG A 115 -11.55 1.01 7.98
C ARG A 115 -12.24 1.60 6.75
N LEU A 116 -11.82 2.79 6.34
CA LEU A 116 -12.34 3.50 5.16
C LEU A 116 -11.39 3.43 3.95
N ALA A 117 -10.09 3.20 4.21
CA ALA A 117 -9.12 2.99 3.14
C ALA A 117 -7.96 2.10 3.60
N VAL A 118 -7.31 1.46 2.62
CA VAL A 118 -6.01 0.83 2.78
C VAL A 118 -4.94 1.82 2.35
N LEU A 119 -3.91 1.97 3.19
CA LEU A 119 -2.74 2.79 2.89
C LEU A 119 -1.56 1.91 2.46
N GLY A 120 -0.71 2.46 1.62
CA GLY A 120 0.50 1.76 1.22
C GLY A 120 1.47 2.63 0.45
N ALA A 121 2.51 1.99 -0.07
CA ALA A 121 3.48 2.60 -0.95
C ALA A 121 3.95 1.60 -2.01
N VAL A 122 4.22 2.11 -3.21
CA VAL A 122 5.09 1.42 -4.17
C VAL A 122 6.51 1.89 -3.88
N ILE A 123 7.36 0.95 -3.52
CA ILE A 123 8.76 1.15 -3.18
C ILE A 123 9.58 0.78 -4.41
N MET A 124 10.38 1.72 -4.91
CA MET A 124 11.18 1.57 -6.11
C MET A 124 12.66 1.49 -5.73
N PRO A 125 13.49 0.83 -6.56
CA PRO A 125 14.93 0.81 -6.32
C PRO A 125 15.51 2.22 -6.27
N PRO A 126 16.63 2.42 -5.55
CA PRO A 126 17.31 3.70 -5.52
C PRO A 126 17.59 4.18 -6.95
N SER A 127 17.16 5.42 -7.26
CA SER A 127 17.48 6.05 -8.56
C SER A 127 18.28 7.35 -8.42
N GLY A 128 18.39 7.87 -7.19
CA GLY A 128 19.22 9.01 -6.82
C GLY A 128 20.56 8.59 -6.21
N GLY A 129 21.46 9.56 -6.02
CA GLY A 129 22.72 9.37 -5.29
C GLY A 129 23.97 9.18 -6.16
N TRP A 130 25.12 9.11 -5.48
CA TRP A 130 26.43 8.89 -6.09
C TRP A 130 27.18 7.75 -5.37
N PRO A 131 27.79 6.78 -6.09
CA PRO A 131 27.68 6.58 -7.54
C PRO A 131 26.23 6.30 -7.98
N THR A 132 25.92 6.49 -9.26
CA THR A 132 24.59 6.19 -9.79
C THR A 132 24.24 4.72 -9.52
N PRO A 133 23.12 4.41 -8.85
CA PRO A 133 22.74 3.03 -8.55
C PRO A 133 22.47 2.23 -9.83
N PRO A 134 22.66 0.89 -9.80
CA PRO A 134 22.28 0.05 -10.92
C PRO A 134 20.75 0.05 -11.11
N ALA A 135 20.31 -0.10 -12.35
CA ALA A 135 18.89 -0.23 -12.66
C ALA A 135 18.41 -1.65 -12.31
N TYR A 136 17.36 -1.76 -11.50
CA TYR A 136 16.73 -3.03 -11.15
C TYR A 136 15.37 -3.15 -11.83
N PRO A 137 15.07 -4.28 -12.52
CA PRO A 137 13.77 -4.54 -13.13
C PRO A 137 12.78 -5.07 -12.07
N GLU A 138 12.68 -4.41 -10.93
CA GLU A 138 11.82 -4.84 -9.83
C GLU A 138 11.35 -3.67 -8.98
N TYR A 139 10.22 -3.82 -8.31
CA TYR A 139 9.71 -2.89 -7.30
C TYR A 139 8.95 -3.64 -6.21
N GLY A 140 8.83 -3.01 -5.05
CA GLY A 140 8.05 -3.49 -3.92
C GLY A 140 6.67 -2.83 -3.83
N ILE A 141 5.69 -3.58 -3.32
CA ILE A 141 4.39 -3.06 -2.89
C ILE A 141 4.29 -3.31 -1.39
N GLN A 142 4.08 -2.26 -0.62
CA GLN A 142 3.91 -2.30 0.82
C GLN A 142 2.52 -1.82 1.22
N PHE A 143 1.91 -2.49 2.20
CA PHE A 143 0.66 -2.10 2.85
C PHE A 143 0.93 -1.70 4.30
N VAL A 144 0.19 -0.71 4.78
CA VAL A 144 0.34 -0.15 6.13
C VAL A 144 -0.97 -0.33 6.89
N GLY A 145 -0.84 -0.90 8.09
CA GLY A 145 -1.95 -1.11 9.03
C GLY A 145 -1.41 -1.52 10.39
N ALA A 146 -2.06 -1.08 11.46
CA ALA A 146 -1.77 -1.51 12.83
C ALA A 146 -2.28 -2.94 13.08
N ASP A 147 -3.46 -3.25 12.56
CA ASP A 147 -3.96 -4.62 12.52
C ASP A 147 -3.43 -5.34 11.27
N PRO A 148 -3.01 -6.62 11.39
CA PRO A 148 -2.57 -7.38 10.24
C PRO A 148 -3.72 -7.62 9.26
N PHE A 149 -3.47 -7.41 7.97
CA PHE A 149 -4.35 -7.85 6.90
C PHE A 149 -4.35 -9.37 6.82
N THR A 150 -5.45 -9.95 6.36
CA THR A 150 -5.50 -11.37 6.00
C THR A 150 -4.68 -11.63 4.74
N ARG A 151 -4.26 -12.88 4.53
CA ARG A 151 -3.50 -13.24 3.32
C ARG A 151 -4.30 -13.02 2.03
N GLU A 152 -5.62 -13.24 2.08
CA GLU A 152 -6.53 -13.00 0.96
C GLU A 152 -6.65 -11.51 0.63
N GLU A 153 -6.76 -10.64 1.64
CA GLU A 153 -6.74 -9.19 1.45
C GLU A 153 -5.42 -8.73 0.82
N ILE A 154 -4.28 -9.22 1.34
CA ILE A 154 -2.96 -8.89 0.79
C ILE A 154 -2.87 -9.28 -0.69
N ALA A 155 -3.29 -10.50 -1.06
CA ALA A 155 -3.21 -10.96 -2.44
C ALA A 155 -4.08 -10.11 -3.39
N TRP A 156 -5.31 -9.79 -2.98
CA TRP A 156 -6.21 -8.97 -3.77
C TRP A 156 -5.70 -7.52 -3.91
N LEU A 157 -5.27 -6.90 -2.81
CA LEU A 157 -4.69 -5.54 -2.82
C LEU A 157 -3.42 -5.49 -3.65
N PHE A 158 -2.56 -6.52 -3.55
CA PHE A 158 -1.32 -6.62 -4.31
C PHE A 158 -1.60 -6.61 -5.80
N ASP A 159 -2.60 -7.37 -6.26
CA ASP A 159 -2.98 -7.40 -7.67
C ASP A 159 -3.58 -6.08 -8.16
N ILE A 160 -4.39 -5.40 -7.34
CA ILE A 160 -4.92 -4.06 -7.68
C ILE A 160 -3.77 -3.07 -7.91
N VAL A 161 -2.82 -3.01 -6.97
CA VAL A 161 -1.68 -2.09 -7.07
C VAL A 161 -0.77 -2.50 -8.22
N ARG A 162 -0.47 -3.80 -8.38
CA ARG A 162 0.37 -4.29 -9.48
C ARG A 162 -0.21 -3.92 -10.85
N GLN A 163 -1.53 -4.00 -11.03
CA GLN A 163 -2.20 -3.66 -12.29
C GLN A 163 -2.28 -2.15 -12.57
N SER A 164 -2.12 -1.30 -11.57
CA SER A 164 -2.10 0.16 -11.73
C SER A 164 -0.69 0.72 -12.00
N VAL A 165 0.36 -0.09 -11.85
CA VAL A 165 1.73 0.24 -12.27
C VAL A 165 1.95 -0.15 -13.74
N SER A 166 2.26 0.83 -14.59
CA SER A 166 2.74 0.59 -15.96
C SER A 166 4.25 0.34 -15.92
N ALA A 167 4.67 -0.86 -16.30
CA ALA A 167 6.07 -1.28 -16.33
C ALA A 167 6.40 -2.07 -17.60
N ALA A 168 7.67 -2.08 -17.98
CA ALA A 168 8.14 -2.88 -19.11
C ALA A 168 7.99 -4.39 -18.84
N ALA A 169 7.93 -5.20 -19.91
CA ALA A 169 7.94 -6.65 -19.78
C ALA A 169 9.20 -7.13 -19.03
N GLY A 170 9.03 -8.06 -18.09
CA GLY A 170 10.11 -8.58 -17.26
C GLY A 170 10.38 -7.79 -15.98
N VAL A 171 9.62 -6.72 -15.69
CA VAL A 171 9.65 -6.08 -14.38
C VAL A 171 8.85 -6.89 -13.37
N THR A 172 9.45 -7.23 -12.23
CA THR A 172 8.83 -8.04 -11.17
C THR A 172 8.31 -7.16 -10.02
N ALA A 173 7.09 -7.41 -9.58
CA ALA A 173 6.55 -6.83 -8.35
C ALA A 173 6.75 -7.80 -7.18
N TYR A 174 7.21 -7.30 -6.05
CA TYR A 174 7.39 -8.06 -4.80
C TYR A 174 6.49 -7.51 -3.70
N TYR A 175 5.97 -8.38 -2.82
CA TYR A 175 5.29 -7.92 -1.62
C TYR A 175 6.32 -7.61 -0.53
N PHE A 176 6.36 -6.35 -0.09
CA PHE A 176 7.24 -5.86 0.97
C PHE A 176 6.40 -5.63 2.24
N PRO A 177 6.28 -6.61 3.15
CA PRO A 177 5.46 -6.45 4.35
C PRO A 177 6.03 -5.34 5.25
N SER A 178 5.14 -4.55 5.87
CA SER A 178 5.53 -3.74 7.04
C SER A 178 5.76 -4.67 8.25
N TYR A 179 6.29 -4.10 9.34
CA TYR A 179 6.54 -4.86 10.56
C TYR A 179 5.29 -5.63 11.03
N GLU A 180 4.15 -4.95 11.14
CA GLU A 180 2.87 -5.50 11.60
C GLU A 180 2.36 -6.63 10.69
N GLN A 181 2.72 -6.59 9.40
CA GLN A 181 2.27 -7.55 8.40
C GLN A 181 3.23 -8.74 8.26
N THR A 182 4.45 -8.65 8.83
CA THR A 182 5.53 -9.62 8.61
C THR A 182 5.16 -11.02 9.08
N ARG A 183 4.43 -11.16 10.19
CA ARG A 183 4.02 -12.49 10.68
C ARG A 183 3.09 -13.19 9.70
N VAL A 184 2.04 -12.51 9.23
CA VAL A 184 1.10 -13.07 8.25
C VAL A 184 1.81 -13.43 6.95
N ALA A 185 2.70 -12.54 6.48
CA ALA A 185 3.52 -12.77 5.30
C ALA A 185 4.34 -14.07 5.42
N ARG A 186 5.14 -14.21 6.49
CA ARG A 186 6.00 -15.37 6.72
C ARG A 186 5.23 -16.67 6.89
N GLU A 187 4.15 -16.66 7.67
CA GLU A 187 3.33 -17.86 7.92
C GLU A 187 2.63 -18.38 6.65
N ASN A 188 2.46 -17.52 5.63
CA ASN A 188 1.75 -17.85 4.40
C ASN A 188 2.62 -17.74 3.14
N GLU A 189 3.94 -17.71 3.27
CA GLU A 189 4.88 -17.51 2.15
C GLU A 189 4.64 -18.48 0.98
N ALA A 190 4.49 -19.78 1.27
CA ALA A 190 4.20 -20.79 0.25
C ALA A 190 2.86 -20.55 -0.46
N TRP A 191 1.86 -20.03 0.26
CA TRP A 191 0.57 -19.69 -0.32
C TRP A 191 0.68 -18.46 -1.22
N PHE A 192 1.36 -17.40 -0.79
CA PHE A 192 1.61 -16.21 -1.62
C PHE A 192 2.37 -16.57 -2.89
N LEU A 193 3.41 -17.41 -2.79
CA LEU A 193 4.16 -17.88 -3.96
C LEU A 193 3.25 -18.64 -4.95
N SER A 194 2.30 -19.44 -4.45
CA SER A 194 1.31 -20.12 -5.31
C SER A 194 0.35 -19.16 -6.03
N GLN A 195 0.17 -17.95 -5.49
CA GLN A 195 -0.58 -16.86 -6.13
C GLN A 195 0.30 -15.99 -7.04
N GLY A 196 1.59 -16.34 -7.20
CA GLY A 196 2.54 -15.54 -7.97
C GLY A 196 3.03 -14.29 -7.23
N ILE A 197 2.95 -14.28 -5.90
CA ILE A 197 3.37 -13.17 -5.04
C ILE A 197 4.61 -13.61 -4.27
N GLU A 198 5.77 -13.08 -4.65
CA GLU A 198 7.02 -13.30 -3.93
C GLU A 198 7.17 -12.27 -2.81
N ILE A 199 7.48 -12.74 -1.60
CA ILE A 199 7.76 -11.89 -0.44
C ILE A 199 9.22 -11.46 -0.49
N SER A 200 9.48 -10.17 -0.26
CA SER A 200 10.85 -9.67 -0.12
C SER A 200 10.89 -8.37 0.67
N SER A 201 12.00 -7.63 0.60
CA SER A 201 12.16 -6.33 1.26
C SER A 201 13.08 -5.42 0.47
N SER A 202 13.18 -4.14 0.88
CA SER A 202 14.14 -3.19 0.33
C SER A 202 15.60 -3.58 0.58
N ALA A 203 15.88 -4.54 1.49
CA ALA A 203 17.22 -5.05 1.74
C ALA A 203 17.89 -5.65 0.48
N ARG A 204 17.10 -5.99 -0.54
CA ARG A 204 17.59 -6.40 -1.87
C ARG A 204 18.50 -5.37 -2.54
N TRP A 205 18.31 -4.09 -2.23
CA TRP A 205 19.04 -2.98 -2.85
C TRP A 205 20.05 -2.34 -1.91
N ALA A 206 19.99 -2.66 -0.62
CA ALA A 206 20.88 -2.11 0.40
C ALA A 206 22.28 -2.73 0.30
N GLN A 207 23.31 -1.92 0.55
CA GLN A 207 24.69 -2.37 0.68
C GLN A 207 25.18 -2.22 2.13
N GLY A 208 25.17 -3.31 2.88
CA GLY A 208 25.60 -3.30 4.28
C GLY A 208 24.60 -2.60 5.21
N ASN A 209 25.11 -1.85 6.19
CA ASN A 209 24.28 -1.15 7.17
C ASN A 209 23.77 0.17 6.57
N VAL A 210 22.46 0.42 6.67
CA VAL A 210 21.82 1.62 6.13
C VAL A 210 21.42 2.57 7.27
N ALA A 211 21.66 3.87 7.07
CA ALA A 211 21.21 4.92 7.96
C ALA A 211 19.95 5.58 7.39
N TYR A 212 18.77 5.18 7.89
CA TYR A 212 17.48 5.74 7.44
C TYR A 212 17.36 7.25 7.68
N ALA A 213 17.83 7.73 8.84
CA ALA A 213 17.87 9.14 9.19
C ALA A 213 19.26 9.49 9.75
N GLN A 214 19.95 10.42 9.10
CA GLN A 214 21.27 10.86 9.52
C GLN A 214 21.19 11.78 10.74
N GLY A 215 22.11 11.61 11.68
CA GLY A 215 22.17 12.42 12.90
C GLY A 215 23.23 11.91 13.88
N TRP A 216 23.26 12.49 15.07
CA TRP A 216 24.06 12.01 16.20
C TRP A 216 23.16 11.85 17.42
N ALA A 217 23.46 10.84 18.24
CA ALA A 217 22.74 10.55 19.48
C ALA A 217 23.74 10.13 20.55
N LEU A 218 23.42 10.45 21.81
CA LEU A 218 24.15 9.96 22.98
C LEU A 218 23.14 9.38 23.96
N GLY A 219 23.37 8.14 24.38
CA GLY A 219 22.47 7.44 25.28
C GLY A 219 22.97 6.05 25.62
N ARG A 220 22.32 5.40 26.58
CA ARG A 220 22.59 3.98 26.88
C ARG A 220 21.91 3.12 25.83
N LEU A 221 22.65 2.20 25.22
CA LEU A 221 22.09 1.21 24.30
C LEU A 221 21.30 0.17 25.09
N LYS A 222 20.01 0.00 24.77
CA LYS A 222 19.12 -1.00 25.39
C LYS A 222 18.38 -1.79 24.32
N PHE A 223 18.44 -3.11 24.42
CA PHE A 223 17.70 -3.99 23.53
C PHE A 223 16.29 -4.27 24.07
N PHE A 224 15.29 -4.08 23.21
CA PHE A 224 13.92 -4.55 23.44
C PHE A 224 13.37 -5.16 22.15
N PRO A 225 12.78 -6.37 22.20
CA PRO A 225 11.95 -6.89 21.12
C PRO A 225 10.87 -5.87 20.76
N ALA A 226 10.54 -5.75 19.48
CA ALA A 226 9.66 -4.71 18.98
C ALA A 226 8.28 -4.72 19.67
N GLU A 227 7.73 -5.88 20.01
CA GLU A 227 6.48 -6.03 20.75
C GLU A 227 6.54 -5.58 22.22
N LEU A 228 7.74 -5.41 22.78
CA LEU A 228 7.96 -4.98 24.17
C LEU A 228 8.37 -3.51 24.30
N ILE A 229 8.62 -2.80 23.19
CA ILE A 229 9.06 -1.39 23.22
C ILE A 229 8.12 -0.52 24.07
N GLN A 230 6.81 -0.62 23.82
CA GLN A 230 5.83 0.24 24.47
C GLN A 230 5.72 -0.04 25.98
N SER A 231 5.74 -1.31 26.38
CA SER A 231 5.67 -1.70 27.79
C SER A 231 6.96 -1.34 28.53
N ALA A 232 8.12 -1.49 27.89
CA ALA A 232 9.41 -1.04 28.42
C ALA A 232 9.42 0.47 28.65
N TYR A 233 8.87 1.25 27.74
CA TYR A 233 8.78 2.71 27.88
C TYR A 233 7.83 3.11 29.02
N TYR A 234 6.64 2.53 29.09
CA TYR A 234 5.68 2.83 30.16
C TYR A 234 6.15 2.42 31.56
N THR A 235 7.00 1.40 31.66
CA THR A 235 7.57 0.95 32.94
C THR A 235 8.88 1.65 33.31
N GLY A 236 9.36 2.58 32.48
CA GLY A 236 10.61 3.31 32.70
C GLY A 236 11.88 2.48 32.44
N GLN A 237 11.76 1.30 31.84
CA GLN A 237 12.90 0.50 31.43
C GLN A 237 13.57 1.06 30.18
N LEU A 238 12.78 1.67 29.30
CA LEU A 238 13.22 2.48 28.16
C LEU A 238 12.88 3.94 28.44
N GLU A 239 13.86 4.84 28.32
CA GLU A 239 13.73 6.26 28.67
C GLU A 239 14.04 7.14 27.44
N PRO A 240 13.57 8.40 27.40
CA PRO A 240 13.87 9.37 26.34
C PRO A 240 15.35 9.53 25.97
N ASN A 241 16.26 9.30 26.92
CA ASN A 241 17.70 9.48 26.72
C ASN A 241 18.42 8.18 26.31
N ASP A 242 17.70 7.07 26.15
CA ASP A 242 18.27 5.80 25.70
C ASP A 242 18.37 5.72 24.18
N ILE A 243 19.29 4.87 23.71
CA ILE A 243 19.32 4.41 22.33
C ILE A 243 18.63 3.04 22.30
N LEU A 244 17.52 2.95 21.57
CA LEU A 244 16.78 1.71 21.38
C LEU A 244 17.49 0.84 20.34
N LEU A 245 17.83 -0.40 20.72
CA LEU A 245 18.13 -1.49 19.78
C LEU A 245 16.94 -2.43 19.71
N THR A 246 16.49 -2.80 18.53
CA THR A 246 15.31 -3.66 18.36
C THR A 246 15.44 -4.60 17.16
N ASP A 247 14.60 -5.63 17.11
CA ASP A 247 14.53 -6.64 16.05
C ASP A 247 13.54 -6.30 14.93
N GLY A 248 12.81 -5.19 15.05
CA GLY A 248 11.98 -4.60 14.02
C GLY A 248 11.48 -3.21 14.39
N VAL A 249 11.09 -2.42 13.40
CA VAL A 249 10.60 -1.05 13.61
C VAL A 249 9.07 -1.05 13.49
N PRO A 250 8.31 -1.07 14.59
CA PRO A 250 6.85 -0.92 14.54
C PRO A 250 6.46 0.48 14.06
N ALA A 251 5.21 0.63 13.63
CA ALA A 251 4.65 1.88 13.13
C ALA A 251 4.74 3.03 14.16
N GLU A 252 4.70 2.69 15.46
CA GLU A 252 4.87 3.64 16.55
C GLU A 252 6.07 3.26 17.41
N ILE A 253 7.03 4.19 17.53
CA ILE A 253 8.14 4.10 18.48
C ILE A 253 8.05 5.33 19.41
N PRO A 254 8.14 5.14 20.74
CA PRO A 254 8.15 6.25 21.68
C PRO A 254 9.38 7.13 21.49
N PHE A 255 9.33 8.33 22.05
CA PHE A 255 10.44 9.26 21.96
C PHE A 255 11.70 8.71 22.68
N VAL A 256 12.79 8.54 21.93
CA VAL A 256 14.09 8.03 22.39
C VAL A 256 15.22 8.82 21.73
N ALA A 257 16.45 8.72 22.25
CA ALA A 257 17.59 9.48 21.76
C ALA A 257 18.10 9.00 20.39
N GLY A 258 17.93 7.71 20.09
CA GLY A 258 18.30 7.11 18.81
C GLY A 258 17.72 5.71 18.66
N ILE A 259 17.65 5.21 17.43
CA ILE A 259 17.08 3.91 17.09
C ILE A 259 18.08 3.15 16.22
N LEU A 260 18.34 1.90 16.57
CA LEU A 260 19.07 0.92 15.78
C LEU A 260 18.16 -0.30 15.61
N THR A 261 18.10 -0.85 14.40
CA THR A 261 17.32 -2.05 14.11
C THR A 261 18.20 -3.15 13.52
N LEU A 262 17.85 -4.40 13.81
CA LEU A 262 18.48 -5.60 13.23
C LEU A 262 17.72 -6.13 12.00
N SER A 263 16.64 -5.43 11.59
CA SER A 263 15.72 -5.80 10.50
C SER A 263 16.16 -5.30 9.13
#